data_AF-A0A4P1K0D4-F1
#
_entry.id   AF-A0A4P1K0D4-F1
#
_cell.length_a   1.000
_cell.length_b   1.000
_cell.length_c   1.000
_cell.angle_alpha   90.00
_cell.angle_beta   90.00
_cell.angle_gamma   90.00
#
_symmetry.space_group_name_H-M   'P 1'
#
loop_
_entity.id
_entity.type
_entity.pdbx_description
1 polymer ?
#
loop_
_entity_poly.entity_id
_entity_poly.type
_entity_poly.pdbx_seq_one_letter_code
_entity_poly.pdbx_strand_id
1 'polypeptide(L)'
;MPQEILRQSNFNGGELSPQAVGRRDLKAYASSLALCLNMLPMAEGPIRRRPGLKHVDLIRNRLETVAVTPEMLSAPNGGEAAQALTGGGMETTAGLGANGGYVVVEIDFGAPVEVGMVDLIDFLIKAPSGGGGGELDPLPDPIPPQYPWDPPYHQQIIEQ
;
A
#
# COMPACT_ATOMS: atom_id res chain seq x y z
N MET A 1 -29.47 -29.10 30.72
CA MET A 1 -28.92 -27.83 30.18
C MET A 1 -29.85 -27.38 29.06
N PRO A 2 -30.28 -26.11 29.00
CA PRO A 2 -31.10 -25.66 27.89
C PRO A 2 -30.21 -25.59 26.65
N GLN A 3 -30.51 -26.42 25.66
CA GLN A 3 -29.84 -26.40 24.37
C GLN A 3 -30.49 -25.30 23.54
N GLU A 4 -29.75 -24.23 23.26
CA GLU A 4 -30.24 -23.18 22.38
C GLU A 4 -30.32 -23.73 20.95
N ILE A 5 -31.55 -23.96 20.48
CA ILE A 5 -31.83 -24.34 19.09
C ILE A 5 -31.99 -23.02 18.34
N LEU A 6 -30.99 -22.63 17.56
CA LEU A 6 -31.11 -21.55 16.57
C LEU A 6 -32.21 -21.93 15.56
N ARG A 7 -33.45 -21.55 15.87
CA ARG A 7 -34.61 -21.70 14.99
C ARG A 7 -34.69 -20.47 14.09
N GLN A 8 -34.13 -20.59 12.89
CA GLN A 8 -34.43 -19.67 11.81
C GLN A 8 -35.92 -19.81 11.45
N SER A 9 -36.74 -18.84 11.85
CA SER A 9 -38.21 -18.96 11.83
C SER A 9 -38.82 -18.79 10.45
N ASN A 10 -38.18 -18.05 9.54
CA ASN A 10 -38.62 -17.95 8.15
C ASN A 10 -37.53 -17.41 7.20
N PHE A 11 -37.50 -17.89 5.95
CA PHE A 11 -36.69 -17.33 4.86
C PHE A 11 -37.59 -16.38 4.05
N ASN A 12 -37.81 -15.19 4.59
CA ASN A 12 -38.95 -14.35 4.20
C ASN A 12 -38.73 -13.46 2.96
N GLY A 13 -37.76 -13.76 2.08
CA GLY A 13 -37.34 -12.80 1.05
C GLY A 13 -36.59 -13.33 -0.17
N GLY A 14 -36.89 -14.54 -0.65
CA GLY A 14 -36.34 -15.01 -1.93
C GLY A 14 -37.22 -16.07 -2.60
N GLU A 15 -37.31 -16.00 -3.93
CA GLU A 15 -37.98 -17.03 -4.74
C GLU A 15 -37.12 -18.30 -4.74
N LEU A 16 -37.64 -19.35 -4.11
CA LEU A 16 -37.10 -20.70 -4.27
C LEU A 16 -37.61 -21.20 -5.62
N SER A 17 -36.74 -21.80 -6.43
CA SER A 17 -37.19 -22.31 -7.72
C SER A 17 -38.35 -23.31 -7.56
N PRO A 18 -39.31 -23.35 -8.49
CA PRO A 18 -40.46 -24.26 -8.40
C PRO A 18 -40.06 -25.73 -8.23
N GLN A 19 -38.88 -26.12 -8.72
CA GLN A 19 -38.35 -27.49 -8.61
C GLN A 19 -37.78 -27.80 -7.22
N ALA A 20 -37.33 -26.78 -6.48
CA ALA A 20 -36.80 -26.95 -5.13
C ALA A 20 -37.91 -27.07 -4.06
N VAL A 21 -39.12 -26.55 -4.32
CA VAL A 21 -40.25 -26.58 -3.37
C VAL A 21 -40.71 -28.01 -3.04
N GLY A 22 -40.56 -28.95 -3.98
CA GLY A 22 -40.95 -30.35 -3.79
C GLY A 22 -39.91 -31.24 -3.11
N ARG A 23 -38.71 -30.72 -2.79
CA ARG A 23 -37.57 -31.55 -2.34
C ARG A 23 -37.61 -31.84 -0.84
N ARG A 24 -37.79 -33.13 -0.50
CA ARG A 24 -37.85 -33.63 0.88
C ARG A 24 -36.52 -33.51 1.65
N ASP A 25 -35.40 -33.46 0.93
CA ASP A 25 -34.03 -33.43 1.43
C ASP A 25 -33.52 -32.01 1.75
N LEU A 26 -34.31 -30.97 1.46
CA LEU A 26 -33.94 -29.56 1.68
C LEU A 26 -33.68 -29.24 3.17
N LYS A 27 -34.37 -29.94 4.08
CA LYS A 27 -34.10 -29.87 5.54
C LYS A 27 -32.73 -30.44 5.92
N ALA A 28 -32.27 -31.49 5.24
CA ALA A 28 -30.94 -32.08 5.46
C ALA A 28 -29.84 -31.20 4.82
N TYR A 29 -30.15 -30.49 3.74
CA TYR A 29 -29.22 -29.55 3.11
C TYR A 29 -28.81 -28.41 4.07
N ALA A 30 -29.77 -27.86 4.82
CA ALA A 30 -29.53 -26.81 5.80
C ALA A 30 -28.55 -27.24 6.92
N SER A 31 -28.63 -28.47 7.42
CA SER A 31 -27.69 -28.98 8.44
C SER A 31 -26.33 -29.40 7.86
N SER A 32 -26.29 -29.79 6.58
CA SER A 32 -25.07 -30.24 5.89
C SER A 32 -24.09 -29.10 5.58
N LEU A 33 -24.58 -27.86 5.48
CA LEU A 33 -23.75 -26.71 5.11
C LEU A 33 -22.96 -26.10 6.27
N ALA A 34 -23.25 -26.47 7.52
CA ALA A 34 -22.55 -25.93 8.69
C ALA A 34 -21.03 -26.22 8.69
N LEU A 35 -20.59 -27.28 8.01
CA LEU A 35 -19.17 -27.70 7.91
C LEU A 35 -18.65 -27.69 6.46
N CYS A 36 -19.27 -26.93 5.56
CA CYS A 36 -18.92 -26.94 4.15
C CYS A 36 -17.64 -26.13 3.87
N LEU A 37 -16.48 -26.80 3.84
CA LEU A 37 -15.20 -26.21 3.43
C LEU A 37 -14.79 -26.69 2.04
N ASN A 38 -14.26 -25.79 1.21
CA ASN A 38 -13.75 -26.08 -0.14
C ASN A 38 -14.76 -26.72 -1.12
N MET A 39 -16.03 -26.40 -0.93
CA MET A 39 -17.15 -26.91 -1.71
C MET A 39 -18.04 -25.76 -2.20
N LEU A 40 -18.74 -25.97 -3.31
CA LEU A 40 -19.72 -25.07 -3.90
C LEU A 40 -21.13 -25.66 -3.71
N PRO A 41 -21.98 -25.04 -2.88
CA PRO A 41 -23.39 -25.39 -2.82
C PRO A 41 -24.07 -24.95 -4.12
N MET A 42 -24.78 -25.88 -4.77
CA MET A 42 -25.63 -25.57 -5.93
C MET A 42 -27.04 -25.27 -5.43
N ALA A 43 -27.78 -24.40 -6.13
CA ALA A 43 -29.16 -24.07 -5.75
C ALA A 43 -30.10 -25.29 -5.76
N GLU A 44 -29.91 -26.19 -6.74
CA GLU A 44 -30.78 -27.35 -6.97
C GLU A 44 -30.02 -28.67 -7.08
N GLY A 45 -28.77 -28.72 -6.64
CA GLY A 45 -27.87 -29.84 -6.93
C GLY A 45 -27.13 -30.38 -5.72
N PRO A 46 -26.42 -31.51 -5.88
CA PRO A 46 -25.46 -31.94 -4.87
C PRO A 46 -24.37 -30.88 -4.71
N ILE A 47 -23.77 -30.85 -3.52
CA ILE A 47 -22.57 -30.06 -3.26
C ILE A 47 -21.47 -30.52 -4.22
N ARG A 48 -20.85 -29.58 -4.93
CA ARG A 48 -19.74 -29.86 -5.85
C ARG A 48 -18.43 -29.39 -5.24
N ARG A 49 -17.31 -30.04 -5.59
CA ARG A 49 -15.99 -29.51 -5.23
C ARG A 49 -15.78 -28.15 -5.88
N ARG A 50 -15.23 -27.18 -5.14
CA ARG A 50 -14.82 -25.90 -5.72
C ARG A 50 -13.80 -26.21 -6.83
N PRO A 51 -13.96 -25.66 -8.06
CA PRO A 51 -12.92 -25.80 -9.07
C PRO A 51 -11.61 -25.26 -8.51
N GLY A 52 -10.51 -25.91 -8.87
CA GLY A 52 -9.18 -25.52 -8.41
C GLY A 52 -8.88 -24.05 -8.72
N LEU A 53 -7.91 -23.48 -8.01
CA LEU A 53 -7.41 -22.15 -8.34
C LEU A 53 -6.61 -22.25 -9.64
N LYS A 54 -6.84 -21.28 -10.53
CA LYS A 54 -6.01 -21.09 -11.73
C LYS A 54 -4.84 -20.19 -11.35
N HIS A 55 -3.62 -20.61 -11.68
CA HIS A 55 -2.48 -19.70 -11.68
C HIS A 55 -2.67 -18.65 -12.79
N VAL A 56 -2.74 -17.38 -12.42
CA VAL A 56 -2.84 -16.26 -13.37
C VAL A 56 -1.45 -15.71 -13.63
N ASP A 57 -0.79 -15.23 -12.58
CA ASP A 57 0.57 -14.70 -12.64
C ASP A 57 1.20 -14.65 -11.24
N LEU A 58 2.50 -14.42 -11.17
CA LEU A 58 3.23 -14.12 -9.94
C LEU A 58 3.24 -12.62 -9.70
N ILE A 59 2.87 -12.20 -8.48
CA ILE A 59 3.03 -10.81 -8.04
C ILE A 59 4.49 -10.61 -7.64
N ARG A 60 5.02 -9.38 -7.79
CA ARG A 60 6.35 -9.03 -7.27
C ARG A 60 6.48 -9.47 -5.82
N ASN A 61 7.67 -9.97 -5.47
CA ASN A 61 7.98 -10.35 -4.10
C ASN A 61 7.76 -9.16 -3.16
N ARG A 62 7.52 -9.49 -1.89
CA ARG A 62 7.45 -8.48 -0.83
C ARG A 62 8.69 -7.59 -0.91
N LEU A 63 8.47 -6.29 -0.85
CA LEU A 63 9.55 -5.32 -0.71
C LEU A 63 10.12 -5.46 0.71
N GLU A 64 11.41 -5.77 0.79
CA GLU A 64 12.15 -5.83 2.03
C GLU A 64 13.13 -4.67 2.08
N THR A 65 13.33 -4.11 3.27
CA THR A 65 14.27 -3.01 3.46
C THR A 65 15.68 -3.51 3.18
N VAL A 66 16.37 -2.85 2.25
CA VAL A 66 17.82 -3.03 2.06
C VAL A 66 18.52 -2.26 3.17
N ALA A 67 19.26 -2.96 4.01
CA ALA A 67 20.02 -2.33 5.08
C ALA A 67 21.12 -1.45 4.49
N VAL A 68 21.09 -0.16 4.82
CA VAL A 68 22.15 0.80 4.50
C VAL A 68 22.81 1.19 5.80
N THR A 69 24.14 1.13 5.86
CA THR A 69 24.93 1.59 7.01
C THR A 69 25.67 2.89 6.65
N PRO A 70 26.08 3.70 7.64
CA PRO A 70 26.81 4.94 7.36
C PRO A 70 28.11 4.75 6.57
N GLU A 71 28.75 3.58 6.69
CA GLU A 71 29.99 3.24 5.99
C GLU A 71 29.79 3.05 4.47
N MET A 72 28.56 2.76 4.05
CA MET A 72 28.18 2.63 2.63
C MET A 72 27.96 4.00 1.96
N LEU A 73 27.95 5.09 2.73
CA LEU A 73 27.62 6.42 2.22
C LEU A 73 28.87 7.25 2.01
N SER A 74 28.93 7.95 0.89
CA SER A 74 29.91 9.00 0.66
C SER A 74 29.25 10.28 0.18
N ALA A 75 29.86 11.43 0.52
CA ALA A 75 29.39 12.76 0.13
C ALA A 75 30.50 13.48 -0.65
N PRO A 76 30.62 13.25 -1.96
CA PRO A 76 31.75 13.72 -2.77
C PRO A 76 31.92 15.25 -2.77
N ASN A 77 30.82 15.98 -2.62
CA ASN A 77 30.80 17.44 -2.63
C ASN A 77 30.71 18.06 -1.22
N GLY A 78 30.99 17.28 -0.17
CA GLY A 78 30.99 17.72 1.22
C GLY A 78 29.70 17.43 1.99
N GLY A 79 29.75 17.67 3.31
CA GLY A 79 28.73 17.24 4.26
C GLY A 79 29.10 15.92 4.94
N GLU A 80 28.50 15.65 6.10
CA GLU A 80 28.68 14.38 6.79
C GLU A 80 27.69 13.34 6.22
N ALA A 81 28.18 12.39 5.42
CA ALA A 81 27.35 11.44 4.68
C ALA A 81 26.39 10.61 5.58
N ALA A 82 26.80 10.33 6.83
CA ALA A 82 25.97 9.65 7.82
C ALA A 82 24.65 10.38 8.13
N GLN A 83 24.62 11.71 7.97
CA GLN A 83 23.44 12.53 8.21
C GLN A 83 22.30 12.28 7.22
N ALA A 84 22.57 11.63 6.08
CA ALA A 84 21.53 11.17 5.16
C ALA A 84 20.62 10.10 5.78
N LEU A 85 21.10 9.35 6.78
CA LEU A 85 20.32 8.32 7.48
C LEU A 85 19.72 8.85 8.79
N THR A 86 20.39 9.77 9.47
CA THR A 86 19.97 10.29 10.78
C THR A 86 19.15 11.57 10.72
N GLY A 87 19.06 12.22 9.55
CA GLY A 87 18.19 13.39 9.33
C GLY A 87 18.76 14.72 9.82
N GLY A 88 20.07 14.82 10.08
CA GLY A 88 20.70 16.05 10.57
C GLY A 88 20.93 17.14 9.51
N GLY A 89 20.56 16.88 8.26
CA GLY A 89 20.87 17.75 7.12
C GLY A 89 22.34 17.62 6.68
N MET A 90 22.60 17.85 5.40
CA MET A 90 23.96 17.84 4.84
C MET A 90 24.19 19.14 4.08
N GLU A 91 25.35 19.75 4.29
CA GLU A 91 25.74 20.98 3.62
C GLU A 91 26.96 20.70 2.73
N THR A 92 26.80 20.94 1.43
CA THR A 92 27.89 20.73 0.48
C THR A 92 28.90 21.87 0.54
N THR A 93 30.19 21.56 0.49
CA THR A 93 31.28 22.53 0.55
C THR A 93 31.77 22.96 -0.83
N ALA A 94 31.55 22.13 -1.86
CA ALA A 94 31.83 22.50 -3.25
C ALA A 94 30.69 23.36 -3.83
N GLY A 95 31.06 24.36 -4.64
CA GLY A 95 30.07 25.14 -5.38
C GLY A 95 29.43 24.35 -6.51
N LEU A 96 28.14 24.56 -6.77
CA LEU A 96 27.45 24.00 -7.93
C LEU A 96 28.04 24.62 -9.22
N GLY A 97 28.70 23.82 -10.04
CA GLY A 97 29.26 24.26 -11.32
C GLY A 97 28.20 24.42 -12.41
N ALA A 98 28.48 25.24 -13.42
CA ALA A 98 27.55 25.53 -14.52
C ALA A 98 27.35 24.36 -15.51
N ASN A 99 28.25 23.37 -15.50
CA ASN A 99 28.21 22.21 -16.39
C ASN A 99 28.59 20.94 -15.63
N GLY A 100 27.70 19.95 -15.57
CA GLY A 100 27.95 18.64 -14.98
C GLY A 100 26.85 18.17 -14.03
N GLY A 101 26.82 16.86 -13.75
CA GLY A 101 26.00 16.29 -12.67
C GLY A 101 26.61 16.59 -11.31
N TYR A 102 25.77 16.81 -10.31
CA TYR A 102 26.19 17.10 -8.94
C TYR A 102 25.74 15.98 -8.01
N VAL A 103 26.70 15.24 -7.44
CA VAL A 103 26.44 14.10 -6.56
C VAL A 103 26.44 14.60 -5.11
N VAL A 104 25.29 14.55 -4.44
CA VAL A 104 25.14 14.96 -3.04
C VAL A 104 25.50 13.80 -2.10
N VAL A 105 24.96 12.62 -2.41
CA VAL A 105 25.26 11.36 -1.70
C VAL A 105 25.40 10.26 -2.73
N GLU A 106 26.36 9.40 -2.48
CA GLU A 106 26.54 8.13 -3.16
C GLU A 106 26.39 7.00 -2.14
N ILE A 107 25.71 5.92 -2.54
CA ILE A 107 25.55 4.71 -1.75
C ILE A 107 26.30 3.59 -2.48
N ASP A 108 27.38 3.10 -1.86
CA ASP A 108 28.12 1.94 -2.33
C ASP A 108 27.76 0.70 -1.49
N PHE A 109 27.12 -0.27 -2.14
CA PHE A 109 26.74 -1.53 -1.51
C PHE A 109 27.92 -2.53 -1.38
N GLY A 110 29.08 -2.24 -1.98
CA GLY A 110 30.29 -3.08 -1.97
C GLY A 110 30.18 -4.40 -2.74
N ALA A 111 28.97 -4.80 -3.12
CA ALA A 111 28.64 -5.95 -3.93
C ALA A 111 27.33 -5.70 -4.71
N PRO A 112 27.02 -6.48 -5.76
CA PRO A 112 25.74 -6.38 -6.45
C PRO A 112 24.56 -6.65 -5.50
N VAL A 113 23.67 -5.67 -5.37
CA VAL A 113 22.44 -5.76 -4.58
C VAL A 113 21.25 -5.39 -5.47
N GLU A 114 20.16 -6.16 -5.38
CA GLU A 114 18.91 -5.85 -6.08
C GLU A 114 18.17 -4.73 -5.35
N VAL A 115 18.08 -3.55 -5.99
CA VAL A 115 17.33 -2.39 -5.49
C VAL A 115 16.06 -2.23 -6.32
N GLY A 116 14.91 -2.47 -5.71
CA GLY A 116 13.61 -2.38 -6.38
C GLY A 116 13.04 -0.95 -6.45
N MET A 117 13.30 -0.13 -5.42
CA MET A 117 12.95 1.30 -5.40
C MET A 117 13.88 2.06 -4.47
N VAL A 118 13.97 3.37 -4.68
CA VAL A 118 14.55 4.34 -3.75
C VAL A 118 13.54 5.45 -3.57
N ASP A 119 13.27 5.80 -2.32
CA ASP A 119 12.38 6.91 -1.97
C ASP A 119 13.14 7.92 -1.10
N LEU A 120 12.85 9.21 -1.30
CA LEU A 120 13.43 10.31 -0.53
C LEU A 120 12.29 11.05 0.15
N ILE A 121 12.21 10.91 1.47
CA ILE A 121 11.23 11.59 2.31
C ILE A 121 11.87 12.81 2.98
N ASP A 122 11.07 13.85 3.22
CA ASP A 122 11.44 15.04 4.01
C ASP A 122 12.74 15.74 3.57
N PHE A 123 12.99 15.82 2.26
CA PHE A 123 14.17 16.52 1.73
C PHE A 123 13.86 17.96 1.30
N LEU A 124 14.79 18.86 1.57
CA LEU A 124 14.76 20.25 1.14
C LEU A 124 16.14 20.63 0.60
N ILE A 125 16.20 21.21 -0.61
CA ILE A 125 17.42 21.80 -1.14
C ILE A 125 17.37 23.30 -0.85
N LYS A 126 18.38 23.80 -0.12
CA LYS A 126 18.52 25.22 0.22
C LYS A 126 19.87 25.73 -0.25
N ALA A 127 19.91 26.96 -0.78
CA ALA A 127 21.17 27.66 -1.00
C ALA A 127 21.85 27.95 0.37
N PRO A 128 23.19 28.00 0.45
CA PRO A 128 23.86 28.31 1.71
C PRO A 128 23.29 29.62 2.27
N SER A 129 22.78 29.59 3.51
CA SER A 129 22.36 30.82 4.15
C SER A 129 23.61 31.66 4.38
N GLY A 130 23.65 32.84 3.76
CA GLY A 130 24.58 33.86 4.19
C GLY A 130 24.28 34.19 5.65
N GLY A 131 25.05 33.61 6.56
CA GLY A 131 25.11 33.92 8.00
C GLY A 131 23.78 34.22 8.68
N GLY A 132 23.20 33.21 9.33
CA GLY A 132 22.13 33.44 10.31
C GLY A 132 21.37 32.16 10.61
N GLY A 133 21.51 31.66 11.84
CA GLY A 133 20.74 30.56 12.39
C GLY A 133 19.26 30.92 12.55
N GLY A 134 18.55 31.05 11.43
CA GLY A 134 17.10 31.01 11.39
C GLY A 134 16.64 29.57 11.39
N GLU A 135 15.70 29.25 12.28
CA GLU A 135 14.99 27.98 12.28
C GLU A 135 14.43 27.70 10.88
N LEU A 136 14.52 26.45 10.44
CA LEU A 136 14.01 26.02 9.15
C LEU A 136 12.51 26.37 9.07
N ASP A 137 12.05 26.89 7.94
CA ASP A 137 10.60 26.99 7.71
C ASP A 137 10.02 25.58 7.90
N PRO A 138 9.04 25.39 8.80
CA PRO A 138 8.49 24.07 9.04
C PRO A 138 7.98 23.50 7.71
N LEU A 139 8.22 22.21 7.49
CA LEU A 139 7.59 21.52 6.37
C LEU A 139 6.09 21.84 6.42
N PRO A 140 5.44 22.10 5.27
CA PRO A 140 4.02 22.32 5.26
C PRO A 140 3.37 21.13 5.94
N ASP A 141 2.66 21.39 7.04
CA ASP A 141 1.92 20.35 7.75
C ASP A 141 1.12 19.56 6.71
N PRO A 142 1.13 18.21 6.75
CA PRO A 142 0.36 17.43 5.81
C PRO A 142 -1.10 17.81 6.02
N ILE A 143 -1.63 18.67 5.15
CA ILE A 143 -3.02 19.09 5.18
C ILE A 143 -3.80 17.79 5.02
N PRO A 144 -4.58 17.36 6.02
CA PRO A 144 -5.40 16.17 5.88
C PRO A 144 -6.25 16.35 4.62
N PRO A 145 -6.40 15.33 3.76
CA PRO A 145 -7.23 15.47 2.58
C PRO A 145 -8.60 15.98 3.02
N GLN A 146 -8.90 17.23 2.66
CA GLN A 146 -10.18 17.83 2.99
C GLN A 146 -11.21 17.06 2.17
N TYR A 147 -12.01 16.25 2.85
CA TYR A 147 -13.15 15.62 2.22
C TYR A 147 -14.32 16.62 2.19
N PRO A 148 -15.01 16.77 1.05
CA PRO A 148 -14.82 16.06 -0.21
C PRO A 148 -13.66 16.58 -1.07
N TRP A 149 -12.94 15.67 -1.74
CA TRP A 149 -11.86 15.96 -2.68
C TRP A 149 -12.37 16.80 -3.86
N ASP A 150 -11.93 18.06 -3.95
CA ASP A 150 -12.26 18.94 -5.06
C ASP A 150 -11.08 18.95 -6.06
N PRO A 151 -11.21 18.36 -7.25
CA PRO A 151 -10.17 18.39 -8.26
C PRO A 151 -9.96 19.82 -8.77
N PRO A 152 -8.70 20.25 -9.02
CA PRO A 152 -8.36 21.64 -9.34
C PRO A 152 -8.80 22.13 -10.74
N TYR A 153 -9.75 21.48 -11.42
CA TYR A 153 -10.10 21.76 -12.82
C TYR A 153 -11.58 22.06 -13.09
N HIS A 154 -12.43 22.27 -12.08
CA HIS A 154 -13.87 22.51 -12.29
C HIS A 154 -14.33 23.97 -12.32
N GLN A 155 -13.43 24.94 -12.49
CA GLN A 155 -13.78 26.34 -12.73
C GLN A 155 -13.02 26.89 -13.93
N GLN A 156 -13.58 26.72 -15.15
CA GLN A 156 -13.44 27.63 -16.31
C GLN A 156 -14.00 27.01 -17.61
N ILE A 157 -15.26 26.56 -17.64
CA ILE A 157 -16.05 26.53 -18.88
C ILE A 157 -17.51 26.80 -18.50
N ILE A 158 -17.89 28.08 -18.44
CA ILE A 158 -19.22 28.66 -18.70
C ILE A 158 -19.05 30.18 -18.59
N GLU A 159 -19.49 30.90 -19.63
CA GLU A 159 -19.43 32.37 -19.86
C GLU A 159 -18.03 32.87 -20.31
N GLN A 160 -17.79 33.35 -21.52
CA GLN A 160 -18.62 34.04 -22.53
C GLN A 160 -18.45 33.46 -23.94
#